data_AF-A0A9X4FDV7-F1
#
_entry.id   AF-A0A9X4FDV7-F1
#
_cell.length_a   1.000
_cell.length_b   1.000
_cell.length_c   1.000
_cell.angle_alpha   90.00
_cell.angle_beta   90.00
_cell.angle_gamma   90.00
#
_symmetry.space_group_name_H-M   'P 1'
#
loop_
_entity.id
_entity.type
_entity.pdbx_description
1 polymer ?
#
loop_
_entity_poly.entity_id
_entity_poly.type
_entity_poly.pdbx_seq_one_letter_code
_entity_poly.pdbx_strand_id
1 'polypeptide(L)'
;MLKMIGPTKIGEILNPSEMEYTNQIFFKTHTHLEAYIKRVLLVALRLKGVKYDNSVKIVESTYINTANLIDKVLALLDTQSRSQNDVLNDLKLKYPHFFTCKDLVLTFSSVYRNRLAHGTISELKDPELLKLLCQTNYAFFQSFEDLLKREYLHSALEKPKDWGAGRGKSEAIETTVKSLKLGSIVKEPKSKSQVEKLLGSTPYVNAL
;
A
#
# COMPACT_ATOMS: atom_id res chain seq x y z
N MET A 1 -5.38 10.37 8.56
CA MET A 1 -5.77 9.70 7.29
C MET A 1 -4.89 10.29 6.19
N LEU A 2 -4.00 9.50 5.59
CA LEU A 2 -3.10 9.98 4.53
C LEU A 2 -3.87 10.07 3.21
N LYS A 3 -4.16 11.30 2.76
CA LYS A 3 -4.80 11.62 1.48
C LYS A 3 -3.95 11.06 0.32
N MET A 4 -4.57 10.59 -0.76
CA MET A 4 -3.81 10.11 -1.93
C MET A 4 -2.83 11.19 -2.42
N ILE A 5 -1.56 10.83 -2.54
CA ILE A 5 -0.50 11.70 -3.05
C ILE A 5 -0.51 11.59 -4.58
N GLY A 6 -0.39 12.74 -5.27
CA GLY A 6 -0.38 12.78 -6.73
C GLY A 6 0.85 12.06 -7.33
N PRO A 7 0.71 11.45 -8.53
CA PRO A 7 1.75 10.61 -9.13
C PRO A 7 3.08 11.36 -9.36
N THR A 8 3.01 12.62 -9.79
CA THR A 8 4.21 13.46 -9.99
C THR A 8 5.03 13.58 -8.70
N LYS A 9 4.37 13.91 -7.59
CA LYS A 9 5.01 14.06 -6.28
C LYS A 9 5.55 12.75 -5.72
N ILE A 10 4.89 11.62 -6.03
CA ILE A 10 5.42 10.28 -5.70
C ILE A 10 6.73 10.05 -6.46
N GLY A 11 6.75 10.27 -7.78
CA GLY A 11 7.93 10.08 -8.61
C GLY A 11 9.11 10.97 -8.19
N GLU A 12 8.88 12.25 -7.92
CA GLU A 12 9.91 13.20 -7.46
C GLU A 12 10.61 12.76 -6.17
N ILE A 13 9.88 12.19 -5.22
CA ILE A 13 10.41 11.83 -3.90
C ILE A 13 11.07 10.45 -3.90
N LEU A 14 10.55 9.53 -4.71
CA LEU A 14 11.07 8.16 -4.80
C LEU A 14 12.16 7.98 -5.87
N ASN A 15 12.43 9.03 -6.66
CA ASN A 15 13.54 9.07 -7.62
C ASN A 15 14.30 10.41 -7.54
N PRO A 16 14.93 10.71 -6.40
CA PRO A 16 15.59 12.00 -6.19
C PRO A 16 16.92 12.10 -6.95
N SER A 17 17.28 13.32 -7.36
CA SER A 17 18.58 13.63 -7.96
C SER A 17 19.70 13.71 -6.92
N GLU A 18 19.46 14.39 -5.79
CA GLU A 18 20.35 14.49 -4.62
C GLU A 18 19.51 14.74 -3.36
N MET A 19 19.87 14.13 -2.22
CA MET A 19 19.25 14.41 -0.92
C MET A 19 20.18 14.12 0.25
N GLU A 20 20.07 14.96 1.28
CA GLU A 20 20.61 14.69 2.61
C GLU A 20 19.75 13.64 3.33
N TYR A 21 20.33 12.68 4.02
CA TYR A 21 19.56 11.63 4.70
C TYR A 21 19.21 12.04 6.13
N THR A 22 17.93 12.34 6.37
CA THR A 22 17.40 12.72 7.68
C THR A 22 16.21 11.83 8.09
N ASN A 23 15.86 11.82 9.38
CA ASN A 23 14.65 11.15 9.86
C ASN A 23 13.39 11.62 9.11
N GLN A 24 13.29 12.93 8.85
CA GLN A 24 12.17 13.50 8.10
C GLN A 24 12.11 12.96 6.67
N ILE A 25 13.27 12.83 6.01
CA ILE A 25 13.37 12.29 4.66
C ILE A 25 13.04 10.79 4.65
N PHE A 26 13.50 10.02 5.63
CA PHE A 26 13.11 8.62 5.78
C PHE A 26 11.58 8.46 5.89
N PHE A 27 10.94 9.22 6.79
CA PHE A 27 9.48 9.20 6.94
C PHE A 27 8.76 9.62 5.66
N LYS A 28 9.24 10.68 5.01
CA LYS A 28 8.69 11.17 3.75
C LYS A 28 8.78 10.09 2.68
N THR A 29 9.96 9.49 2.49
CA THR A 29 10.19 8.42 1.53
C THR A 29 9.26 7.22 1.78
N HIS A 30 9.18 6.73 3.01
CA HIS A 30 8.33 5.59 3.34
C HIS A 30 6.83 5.90 3.11
N THR A 31 6.39 7.11 3.48
CA THR A 31 5.01 7.57 3.24
C THR A 31 4.68 7.62 1.75
N HIS A 32 5.62 8.08 0.91
CA HIS A 32 5.42 8.15 -0.53
C HIS A 32 5.46 6.76 -1.17
N LEU A 33 6.24 5.84 -0.60
CA LEU A 33 6.23 4.44 -1.02
C LEU A 33 4.87 3.78 -0.74
N GLU A 34 4.26 4.03 0.42
CA GLU A 34 2.89 3.56 0.70
C GLU A 34 1.86 4.18 -0.24
N ALA A 35 2.00 5.48 -0.53
CA ALA A 35 1.16 6.15 -1.51
C ALA A 35 1.33 5.56 -2.92
N TYR A 36 2.54 5.16 -3.28
CA TYR A 36 2.83 4.45 -4.53
C TYR A 36 2.11 3.09 -4.56
N ILE A 37 2.21 2.24 -3.54
CA ILE A 37 1.50 0.95 -3.51
C ILE A 37 -0.02 1.15 -3.62
N LYS A 38 -0.57 2.14 -2.92
CA LYS A 38 -1.99 2.54 -3.02
C LYS A 38 -2.36 3.01 -4.42
N ARG A 39 -1.45 3.70 -5.11
CA ARG A 39 -1.63 4.12 -6.50
C ARG A 39 -1.69 2.92 -7.45
N VAL A 40 -0.84 1.90 -7.25
CA VAL A 40 -0.91 0.65 -8.02
C VAL A 40 -2.24 -0.08 -7.74
N LEU A 41 -2.69 -0.12 -6.49
CA LEU A 41 -4.02 -0.67 -6.15
C LEU A 41 -5.14 0.06 -6.89
N LEU A 42 -5.12 1.39 -6.91
CA LEU A 42 -6.09 2.19 -7.67
C LEU A 42 -6.12 1.78 -9.15
N VAL A 43 -4.95 1.62 -9.78
CA VAL A 43 -4.85 1.16 -11.17
C VAL A 43 -5.47 -0.23 -11.32
N ALA A 44 -5.09 -1.19 -10.48
CA ALA A 44 -5.59 -2.55 -10.53
C ALA A 44 -7.12 -2.63 -10.37
N LEU A 45 -7.70 -1.87 -9.43
CA LEU A 45 -9.16 -1.79 -9.25
C LEU A 45 -9.84 -1.24 -10.51
N ARG A 46 -9.26 -0.22 -11.14
CA ARG A 46 -9.80 0.37 -12.36
C ARG A 46 -9.75 -0.62 -13.53
N LEU A 47 -8.68 -1.41 -13.66
CA LEU A 47 -8.57 -2.47 -14.67
C LEU A 47 -9.59 -3.59 -14.44
N LYS A 48 -9.96 -3.86 -13.19
CA LYS A 48 -11.05 -4.78 -12.84
C LYS A 48 -12.45 -4.16 -12.97
N GLY A 49 -12.56 -2.99 -13.58
CA GLY A 49 -13.85 -2.37 -13.90
C GLY A 49 -14.53 -1.69 -12.72
N VAL A 50 -13.83 -1.41 -11.62
CA VAL A 50 -14.39 -0.67 -10.47
C VAL A 50 -14.46 0.81 -10.81
N LYS A 51 -15.56 1.52 -10.52
CA LYS A 51 -15.68 2.98 -10.76
C LYS A 51 -14.64 3.77 -9.95
N TYR A 52 -14.10 4.84 -10.53
CA TYR A 52 -13.02 5.65 -9.92
C TYR A 52 -13.32 6.09 -8.48
N ASP A 53 -14.49 6.68 -8.22
CA ASP A 53 -14.85 7.15 -6.87
C ASP A 53 -14.86 6.00 -5.85
N ASN A 54 -15.33 4.82 -6.26
CA ASN A 54 -15.31 3.63 -5.40
C ASN A 54 -13.88 3.12 -5.21
N SER A 55 -13.05 3.13 -6.26
CA SER A 55 -11.65 2.73 -6.15
C SER A 55 -10.89 3.64 -5.17
N VAL A 56 -11.11 4.96 -5.23
CA VAL A 56 -10.51 5.91 -4.27
C VAL A 56 -10.97 5.60 -2.85
N LYS A 57 -12.29 5.44 -2.63
CA LYS A 57 -12.83 5.10 -1.32
C LYS A 57 -12.25 3.80 -0.78
N ILE A 58 -12.16 2.75 -1.60
CA ILE A 58 -11.53 1.47 -1.23
C ILE A 58 -10.08 1.71 -0.83
N VAL A 59 -9.28 2.38 -1.65
CA VAL A 59 -7.85 2.63 -1.38
C VAL A 59 -7.65 3.41 -0.07
N GLU A 60 -8.48 4.42 0.20
CA GLU A 60 -8.40 5.24 1.41
C GLU A 60 -8.81 4.49 2.67
N SER A 61 -9.76 3.57 2.54
CA SER A 61 -10.28 2.76 3.65
C SER A 61 -9.54 1.44 3.84
N THR A 62 -8.67 1.03 2.91
CA THR A 62 -7.93 -0.23 3.00
C THR A 62 -7.01 -0.25 4.23
N TYR A 63 -7.36 -1.06 5.24
CA TYR A 63 -6.53 -1.37 6.42
C TYR A 63 -5.62 -2.60 6.23
N ILE A 64 -5.47 -3.09 5.00
CA ILE A 64 -4.62 -4.24 4.72
C ILE A 64 -3.17 -3.88 5.09
N ASN A 65 -2.50 -4.76 5.83
CA ASN A 65 -1.07 -4.58 6.11
C ASN A 65 -0.29 -4.48 4.78
N THR A 66 0.79 -3.69 4.75
CA THR A 66 1.53 -3.40 3.51
C THR A 66 1.96 -4.65 2.76
N ALA A 67 2.32 -5.72 3.48
CA ALA A 67 2.70 -7.01 2.91
C ALA A 67 1.59 -7.66 2.08
N ASN A 68 0.41 -7.88 2.67
CA ASN A 68 -0.71 -8.50 1.96
C ASN A 68 -1.25 -7.57 0.87
N LEU A 69 -1.13 -6.25 1.05
CA LEU A 69 -1.55 -5.27 0.05
C LEU A 69 -0.73 -5.43 -1.24
N ILE A 70 0.60 -5.51 -1.15
CA ILE A 70 1.46 -5.71 -2.32
C ILE A 70 1.09 -6.99 -3.06
N ASP A 71 0.93 -8.10 -2.35
CA ASP A 71 0.56 -9.39 -2.96
C ASP A 71 -0.82 -9.36 -3.63
N LYS A 72 -1.78 -8.68 -2.98
CA LYS A 72 -3.11 -8.47 -3.55
C LYS A 72 -3.05 -7.66 -4.84
N VAL A 73 -2.27 -6.58 -4.83
CA VAL A 73 -2.11 -5.71 -5.99
C VAL A 73 -1.54 -6.49 -7.18
N LEU A 74 -0.47 -7.26 -6.99
CA LEU A 74 0.13 -8.07 -8.06
C LEU A 74 -0.88 -9.07 -8.64
N ALA A 75 -1.63 -9.75 -7.78
CA ALA A 75 -2.67 -10.68 -8.23
C ALA A 75 -3.83 -9.99 -8.96
N LEU A 76 -4.18 -8.76 -8.59
CA LEU A 76 -5.24 -7.99 -9.26
C LEU A 76 -4.79 -7.42 -10.61
N LEU A 77 -3.49 -7.18 -10.81
CA LEU A 77 -2.97 -6.76 -12.10
C LEU A 77 -2.97 -7.91 -13.13
N ASP A 78 -2.96 -9.17 -12.68
CA ASP A 78 -3.09 -10.32 -13.56
C ASP A 78 -4.43 -10.32 -14.33
N THR A 79 -4.33 -10.36 -15.66
CA THR A 79 -5.51 -10.39 -16.56
C THR A 79 -5.99 -11.82 -16.83
N GLN A 80 -5.19 -12.83 -16.50
CA GLN A 80 -5.44 -14.24 -16.81
C GLN A 80 -6.34 -14.95 -15.79
N SER A 81 -6.84 -14.24 -14.77
CA SER A 81 -7.74 -14.75 -13.73
C SER A 81 -7.18 -15.97 -12.97
N ARG A 82 -5.85 -16.06 -12.85
CA ARG A 82 -5.17 -17.10 -12.09
C ARG A 82 -5.40 -16.94 -10.59
N SER A 83 -5.14 -17.99 -9.81
CA SER A 83 -5.16 -17.85 -8.35
C SER A 83 -4.03 -16.94 -7.88
N GLN A 84 -4.20 -16.26 -6.75
CA GLN A 84 -3.17 -15.37 -6.19
C GLN A 84 -1.83 -16.09 -6.01
N ASN A 85 -1.85 -17.35 -5.56
CA ASN A 85 -0.62 -18.12 -5.34
C ASN A 85 0.11 -18.41 -6.66
N ASP A 86 -0.63 -18.74 -7.73
CA ASP A 86 -0.02 -19.02 -9.04
C ASP A 86 0.64 -17.77 -9.63
N VAL A 87 -0.03 -16.62 -9.53
CA VAL A 87 0.53 -15.34 -9.99
C VAL A 87 1.81 -15.01 -9.21
N LEU A 88 1.78 -15.12 -7.88
CA LEU A 88 2.93 -14.77 -7.05
C LEU A 88 4.11 -15.73 -7.26
N ASN A 89 3.85 -17.02 -7.45
CA ASN A 89 4.92 -18.00 -7.75
C ASN A 89 5.58 -17.71 -9.10
N ASP A 90 4.80 -17.44 -10.14
CA ASP A 90 5.30 -17.09 -11.47
C ASP A 90 6.14 -15.78 -11.43
N LEU A 91 5.60 -14.73 -10.80
CA LEU A 91 6.32 -13.48 -10.63
C LEU A 91 7.59 -13.63 -9.80
N LYS A 92 7.59 -14.50 -8.78
CA LYS A 92 8.78 -14.74 -7.94
C LYS A 92 9.91 -15.42 -8.71
N LEU A 93 9.57 -16.29 -9.65
CA LEU A 93 10.55 -16.92 -10.54
C LEU A 93 11.11 -15.92 -11.57
N LYS A 94 10.25 -15.07 -12.14
CA LYS A 94 10.65 -14.08 -13.17
C LYS A 94 11.38 -12.86 -12.60
N TYR A 95 10.96 -12.39 -11.42
CA TYR A 95 11.41 -11.14 -10.81
C TYR A 95 11.90 -11.35 -9.36
N PRO A 96 12.89 -12.22 -9.10
CA PRO A 96 13.33 -12.55 -7.75
C PRO A 96 13.81 -11.33 -6.95
N HIS A 97 14.47 -10.37 -7.61
CA HIS A 97 14.96 -9.14 -6.98
C HIS A 97 13.84 -8.26 -6.43
N PHE A 98 12.67 -8.22 -7.09
CA PHE A 98 11.50 -7.51 -6.57
C PHE A 98 11.07 -8.11 -5.22
N PHE A 99 11.03 -9.44 -5.11
CA PHE A 99 10.65 -10.11 -3.87
C PHE A 99 11.70 -9.93 -2.76
N THR A 100 12.99 -9.87 -3.09
CA THR A 100 14.04 -9.48 -2.13
C THR A 100 13.83 -8.04 -1.64
N CYS A 101 13.58 -7.08 -2.52
CA CYS A 101 13.35 -5.69 -2.13
C CYS A 101 12.05 -5.53 -1.31
N LYS A 102 11.00 -6.26 -1.69
CA LYS A 102 9.75 -6.35 -0.93
C LYS A 102 10.02 -6.83 0.49
N ASP A 103 10.77 -7.93 0.64
CA ASP A 103 11.09 -8.48 1.95
C ASP A 103 11.86 -7.47 2.80
N LEU A 104 12.91 -6.85 2.26
CA LEU A 104 13.69 -5.82 2.96
C LEU A 104 12.83 -4.62 3.40
N VAL A 105 11.89 -4.15 2.57
CA VAL A 105 10.97 -3.08 2.98
C VAL A 105 10.13 -3.52 4.17
N LEU A 106 9.65 -4.76 4.21
CA LEU A 106 8.75 -5.26 5.24
C LEU A 106 9.48 -5.61 6.55
N THR A 107 10.64 -6.26 6.46
CA THR A 107 11.38 -6.80 7.60
C THR A 107 12.40 -5.82 8.18
N PHE A 108 12.83 -4.82 7.40
CA PHE A 108 13.81 -3.82 7.82
C PHE A 108 13.22 -2.40 7.84
N SER A 109 12.89 -1.82 6.68
CA SER A 109 12.44 -0.41 6.60
C SER A 109 11.17 -0.12 7.43
N SER A 110 10.14 -0.96 7.27
CA SER A 110 8.86 -0.80 7.97
C SER A 110 8.99 -0.94 9.49
N VAL A 111 9.92 -1.78 9.96
CA VAL A 111 10.17 -1.97 11.39
C VAL A 111 10.67 -0.67 12.02
N TYR A 112 11.65 -0.01 11.41
CA TYR A 112 12.16 1.28 11.89
C TYR A 112 11.12 2.39 11.79
N ARG A 113 10.37 2.46 10.68
CA ARG A 113 9.26 3.43 10.53
C ARG A 113 8.24 3.28 11.66
N ASN A 114 7.86 2.05 12.01
CA ASN A 114 6.89 1.80 13.07
C ASN A 114 7.44 2.16 14.46
N ARG A 115 8.70 1.81 14.75
CA ARG A 115 9.34 2.18 16.03
C ARG A 115 9.39 3.69 16.23
N LEU A 116 9.71 4.46 15.19
CA LEU A 116 9.68 5.92 15.25
C LEU A 116 8.25 6.46 15.37
N ALA A 117 7.31 5.97 14.55
CA ALA A 117 5.93 6.45 14.55
C ALA A 117 5.19 6.20 15.87
N HIS A 118 5.53 5.11 16.56
CA HIS A 118 4.96 4.76 17.87
C HIS A 118 5.80 5.28 19.05
N GLY A 119 6.88 6.03 18.81
CA GLY A 119 7.72 6.61 19.86
C GLY A 119 8.54 5.59 20.66
N THR A 120 8.70 4.35 20.17
CA THR A 120 9.59 3.34 20.78
C THR A 120 11.06 3.75 20.67
N ILE A 121 11.39 4.49 19.61
CA ILE A 121 12.64 5.24 19.47
C ILE A 121 12.28 6.68 19.12
N SER A 122 13.00 7.65 19.69
CA SER A 122 12.75 9.07 19.42
C SER A 122 13.33 9.51 18.06
N GLU A 123 14.50 9.01 17.70
CA GLU A 123 15.20 9.35 16.46
C GLU A 123 16.23 8.28 16.05
N LEU A 124 16.57 8.27 14.77
CA LEU A 124 17.73 7.56 14.25
C LEU A 124 18.92 8.52 14.15
N LYS A 125 19.99 8.23 14.89
CA LYS A 125 21.21 9.06 14.92
C LYS A 125 22.27 8.62 13.90
N ASP A 126 22.23 7.36 13.47
CA ASP A 126 23.18 6.80 12.52
C ASP A 126 22.83 7.22 11.08
N PRO A 127 23.66 8.06 10.42
CA PRO A 127 23.41 8.52 9.07
C PRO A 127 23.48 7.42 8.02
N GLU A 128 24.35 6.42 8.20
CA GLU A 128 24.47 5.30 7.26
C GLU A 128 23.24 4.39 7.35
N LEU A 129 22.69 4.18 8.56
CA LEU A 129 21.41 3.49 8.72
C LEU A 129 20.27 4.27 8.05
N LEU A 130 20.19 5.59 8.25
CA LEU A 130 19.17 6.44 7.60
C LEU A 130 19.24 6.35 6.07
N LYS A 131 20.46 6.41 5.54
CA LYS A 131 20.73 6.24 4.11
C LYS A 131 20.26 4.87 3.61
N LEU A 132 20.65 3.80 4.30
CA LEU A 132 20.29 2.43 3.93
C LEU A 132 18.76 2.22 3.97
N LEU A 133 18.07 2.78 4.96
CA LEU A 133 16.61 2.76 5.06
C LEU A 133 15.94 3.47 3.88
N CYS A 134 16.44 4.64 3.49
CA CYS A 134 15.92 5.37 2.32
C CYS A 134 16.19 4.60 1.03
N GLN A 135 17.42 4.13 0.84
CA GLN A 135 17.82 3.32 -0.32
C GLN A 135 16.99 2.03 -0.45
N THR A 136 16.66 1.37 0.66
CA THR A 136 15.78 0.20 0.66
C THR A 136 14.40 0.52 0.08
N ASN A 137 13.82 1.66 0.46
CA ASN A 137 12.53 2.10 -0.08
C ASN A 137 12.62 2.48 -1.58
N TYR A 138 13.70 3.16 -1.99
CA TYR A 138 13.92 3.52 -3.40
C TYR A 138 14.13 2.29 -4.27
N ALA A 139 14.96 1.35 -3.84
CA ALA A 139 15.21 0.10 -4.55
C ALA A 139 13.92 -0.68 -4.75
N PHE A 140 13.07 -0.77 -3.73
CA PHE A 140 11.77 -1.40 -3.88
C PHE A 140 10.86 -0.67 -4.87
N PHE A 141 10.73 0.66 -4.80
CA PHE A 141 9.99 1.44 -5.79
C PHE A 141 10.49 1.19 -7.22
N GLN A 142 11.80 1.28 -7.45
CA GLN A 142 12.41 1.05 -8.75
C GLN A 142 12.17 -0.38 -9.24
N SER A 143 12.31 -1.38 -8.37
CA SER A 143 12.04 -2.78 -8.72
C SER A 143 10.56 -3.03 -9.07
N PHE A 144 9.64 -2.32 -8.42
CA PHE A 144 8.21 -2.41 -8.73
C PHE A 144 7.95 -1.77 -10.09
N GLU A 145 8.45 -0.57 -10.36
CA GLU A 145 8.32 0.09 -11.66
C GLU A 145 8.94 -0.74 -12.80
N ASP A 146 10.09 -1.39 -12.59
CA ASP A 146 10.69 -2.29 -13.59
C ASP A 146 9.80 -3.51 -13.85
N LEU A 147 9.25 -4.14 -12.80
CA LEU A 147 8.27 -5.21 -12.94
C LEU A 147 7.05 -4.74 -13.74
N LEU A 148 6.51 -3.55 -13.44
CA LEU A 148 5.31 -3.04 -14.13
C LEU A 148 5.59 -2.77 -15.61
N LYS A 149 6.75 -2.19 -15.92
CA LYS A 149 7.16 -1.90 -17.30
C LYS A 149 7.45 -3.16 -18.10
N ARG A 150 8.00 -4.21 -17.49
CA ARG A 150 8.33 -5.46 -18.18
C ARG A 150 7.12 -6.36 -18.37
N GLU A 151 6.28 -6.51 -17.35
CA GLU A 151 5.14 -7.43 -17.40
C GLU A 151 3.90 -6.78 -18.03
N TYR A 152 3.71 -5.48 -17.83
CA TYR A 152 2.49 -4.77 -18.25
C TYR A 152 2.76 -3.63 -19.23
N LEU A 153 4.02 -3.32 -19.58
CA LEU A 153 4.37 -2.20 -20.49
C LEU A 153 3.88 -0.83 -20.01
N HIS A 154 3.70 -0.66 -18.69
CA HIS A 154 3.12 0.54 -18.11
C HIS A 154 3.82 0.96 -16.80
N SER A 155 3.63 2.23 -16.43
CA SER A 155 4.09 2.80 -15.15
C SER A 155 2.90 3.11 -14.24
N ALA A 156 3.04 2.89 -12.92
CA ALA A 156 1.97 3.25 -11.98
C ALA A 156 1.72 4.77 -11.90
N LEU A 157 2.65 5.57 -12.42
CA LEU A 157 2.55 7.02 -12.49
C LEU A 157 1.62 7.48 -13.62
N GLU A 158 1.34 6.63 -14.62
CA GLU A 158 0.40 6.88 -15.71
C GLU A 158 -1.06 6.84 -15.24
N LYS A 159 -1.97 7.45 -15.99
CA LYS A 159 -3.40 7.41 -15.62
C LYS A 159 -3.94 6.00 -15.86
N PRO A 160 -4.91 5.52 -15.06
CA PRO A 160 -5.48 4.18 -15.28
C PRO A 160 -6.06 3.97 -16.68
N LYS A 161 -6.53 5.04 -17.34
CA LYS A 161 -7.01 4.98 -18.73
C LYS A 161 -5.89 4.61 -19.72
N ASP A 162 -4.64 4.99 -19.43
CA ASP A 162 -3.48 4.73 -20.29
C ASP A 162 -3.13 3.24 -20.24
N TRP A 163 -3.46 2.56 -19.14
CA TRP A 163 -3.44 1.10 -18.98
C TRP A 163 -4.66 0.39 -19.62
N GLY A 164 -5.56 1.13 -20.26
CA GLY A 164 -6.79 0.59 -20.86
C GLY A 164 -8.00 0.49 -19.93
N ALA A 165 -7.99 1.11 -18.73
CA ALA A 165 -9.15 1.04 -17.83
C ALA A 165 -10.37 1.80 -18.38
N GLY A 166 -11.46 1.06 -18.63
CA GLY A 166 -12.73 1.60 -19.14
C GLY A 166 -13.62 2.28 -18.09
N ARG A 167 -14.85 2.65 -18.49
CA ARG A 167 -15.88 3.14 -17.55
C ARG A 167 -16.22 2.01 -16.57
N GLY A 168 -16.08 2.28 -15.27
CA GLY A 168 -16.32 1.27 -14.25
C GLY A 168 -17.81 1.01 -14.03
N LYS A 169 -18.13 -0.16 -13.47
CA LYS A 169 -19.49 -0.56 -13.08
C LYS A 169 -19.94 0.20 -11.85
N SER A 170 -21.22 0.55 -11.81
CA SER A 170 -21.85 1.10 -10.61
C SER A 170 -22.24 -0.06 -9.70
N GLU A 171 -21.45 -0.29 -8.66
CA GLU A 171 -21.67 -1.34 -7.66
C GLU A 171 -21.38 -0.80 -6.25
N ALA A 172 -21.94 -1.43 -5.22
CA ALA A 172 -21.63 -1.10 -3.84
C ALA A 172 -20.19 -1.52 -3.50
N ILE A 173 -19.52 -0.74 -2.65
CA ILE A 173 -18.10 -0.96 -2.31
C ILE A 173 -17.90 -2.34 -1.65
N GLU A 174 -18.83 -2.74 -0.79
CA GLU A 174 -18.83 -4.02 -0.10
C GLU A 174 -18.89 -5.19 -1.09
N THR A 175 -19.68 -5.03 -2.15
CA THR A 175 -19.77 -6.01 -3.25
C THR A 175 -18.46 -6.11 -4.00
N THR A 176 -17.85 -4.97 -4.38
CA THR A 176 -16.52 -4.94 -5.04
C THR A 176 -15.46 -5.65 -4.20
N VAL A 177 -15.44 -5.41 -2.90
CA VAL A 177 -14.40 -5.94 -2.02
C VAL A 177 -14.57 -7.42 -1.79
N LYS A 178 -15.83 -7.89 -1.65
CA LYS A 178 -16.12 -9.32 -1.58
C LYS A 178 -15.74 -10.02 -2.89
N SER A 179 -16.09 -9.45 -4.04
CA SER A 179 -15.83 -10.07 -5.35
C SER A 179 -14.34 -10.14 -5.67
N LEU A 180 -13.59 -9.07 -5.38
CA LEU A 180 -12.15 -8.99 -5.59
C LEU A 180 -11.34 -9.56 -4.42
N LYS A 181 -12.02 -10.11 -3.39
CA LYS A 181 -11.40 -10.71 -2.19
C LYS A 181 -10.39 -9.77 -1.53
N LEU A 182 -10.69 -8.47 -1.44
CA LEU A 182 -9.78 -7.45 -0.90
C LEU A 182 -9.63 -7.52 0.64
N GLY A 183 -10.28 -8.48 1.29
CA GLY A 183 -10.30 -8.57 2.75
C GLY A 183 -11.29 -7.60 3.38
N SER A 184 -11.08 -7.25 4.64
CA SER A 184 -11.95 -6.34 5.38
C SER A 184 -11.55 -4.89 5.13
N ILE A 185 -12.46 -4.08 4.61
CA ILE A 185 -12.22 -2.65 4.37
C ILE A 185 -12.29 -1.85 5.67
N VAL A 186 -13.08 -2.29 6.65
CA VAL A 186 -13.24 -1.60 7.93
C VAL A 186 -13.51 -2.67 8.99
N LYS A 187 -12.86 -2.59 10.16
CA LYS A 187 -13.51 -3.12 11.38
C LYS A 187 -14.50 -2.05 11.77
N GLU A 188 -15.78 -2.28 11.51
CA GLU A 188 -16.85 -1.43 12.02
C GLU A 188 -16.59 -1.20 13.53
N PRO A 189 -16.48 0.07 13.99
CA PRO A 189 -16.38 0.32 15.42
C PRO A 189 -17.61 -0.28 16.10
N LYS A 190 -17.44 -0.80 17.33
CA LYS A 190 -18.60 -1.23 18.12
C LYS A 190 -19.58 -0.06 18.21
N SER A 191 -20.87 -0.34 18.03
CA SER A 191 -21.89 0.71 18.19
C SER A 191 -21.82 1.29 19.60
N LYS A 192 -22.23 2.55 19.77
CA LYS A 192 -22.32 3.20 21.08
C LYS A 192 -23.03 2.30 22.10
N SER A 193 -24.17 1.71 21.70
CA SER A 193 -24.94 0.78 22.53
C SER A 193 -24.19 -0.51 22.91
N GLN A 194 -23.37 -1.06 22.01
CA GLN A 194 -22.53 -2.22 22.33
C GLN A 194 -21.40 -1.84 23.29
N VAL A 195 -20.81 -0.66 23.12
CA VAL A 195 -19.75 -0.16 23.99
C VAL A 195 -20.30 0.10 25.40
N GLU A 196 -21.44 0.78 25.51
CA GLU A 196 -22.14 1.03 26.78
C GLU A 196 -22.52 -0.27 27.49
N LYS A 197 -23.07 -1.25 26.76
CA LYS A 197 -23.42 -2.57 27.32
C LYS A 197 -22.19 -3.31 27.84
N LEU A 198 -21.08 -3.29 27.10
CA LEU A 198 -19.83 -3.95 27.51
C LEU A 198 -19.20 -3.24 28.69
N LEU A 199 -19.12 -1.91 28.69
CA LEU A 199 -18.61 -1.14 29.83
C LEU A 199 -19.47 -1.31 31.07
N GLY A 200 -20.80 -1.34 30.91
CA GLY A 200 -21.74 -1.61 32.00
C GLY A 200 -21.61 -3.01 32.61
N SER A 201 -21.05 -3.96 31.86
CA SER A 201 -20.73 -5.30 32.38
C SER A 201 -19.39 -5.39 33.11
N THR A 202 -18.63 -4.29 33.17
CA THR A 202 -17.37 -4.21 33.91
C THR A 202 -17.55 -3.56 35.28
N PRO A 203 -16.61 -3.75 36.23
CA PRO A 203 -16.57 -3.00 37.48
C PRO A 203 -16.45 -1.47 37.31
N TYR A 204 -16.13 -0.99 36.10
CA TYR A 204 -15.95 0.42 35.76
C TYR A 204 -17.22 1.07 35.20
N VAL A 205 -18.39 0.45 35.35
CA VAL A 205 -19.68 1.02 34.88
C VAL A 205 -19.94 2.45 35.34
N ASN A 206 -19.43 2.83 36.52
CA ASN A 206 -19.60 4.17 37.09
C ASN A 206 -18.64 5.21 36.50
N ALA A 207 -17.75 4.82 35.58
CA ALA A 207 -16.87 5.72 34.84
C ALA A 207 -17.47 6.19 33.49
N LEU A 208 -18.68 5.74 33.16
CA LEU A 208 -19.47 6.19 32.00
C LEU A 208 -20.09 7.57 32.22
#